data_AF-A0A238VDZ8-F1
#
_entry.id   AF-A0A238VDZ8-F1
#
_cell.length_a   1.000
_cell.length_b   1.000
_cell.length_c   1.000
_cell.angle_alpha   90.00
_cell.angle_beta   90.00
_cell.angle_gamma   90.00
#
_symmetry.space_group_name_H-M   'P 1'
#
loop_
_entity.id
_entity.type
_entity.pdbx_description
1 polymer ?
#
loop_
_entity_poly.entity_id
_entity_poly.type
_entity_poly.pdbx_seq_one_letter_code
_entity_poly.pdbx_strand_id
1 'polypeptide(L)'
;MTTPQIEVLGRALNPIAEMGTRERAELILSRFENVGGLERGSEYSTSVLDTDTAVVVYTVDAEIEGTGVTTELELHIGEPVGVEDDFVLPLAAYPAAFSDGENVRRMMNGVEHEPTDES
;
A
#
# COMPACT_ATOMS: atom_id res chain seq x y z
N MET A 1 6.93 -1.25 -2.16
CA MET A 1 7.64 0.01 -1.83
C MET A 1 8.41 -0.25 -0.55
N THR A 2 9.67 0.17 -0.46
CA THR A 2 10.44 0.15 0.79
C THR A 2 10.48 1.55 1.40
N THR A 3 10.60 1.62 2.72
CA THR A 3 10.96 2.85 3.43
C THR A 3 12.01 2.53 4.49
N PRO A 4 13.01 3.40 4.69
CA PRO A 4 14.04 3.18 5.69
C PRO A 4 13.47 3.17 7.11
N GLN A 5 14.11 2.39 7.98
CA GLN A 5 13.95 2.48 9.43
C GLN A 5 14.88 3.58 9.98
N ILE A 6 14.34 4.56 10.71
CA ILE A 6 15.16 5.57 11.39
C ILE A 6 15.18 5.24 12.88
N GLU A 7 16.36 5.06 13.48
CA GLU A 7 16.48 4.83 14.92
C GLU A 7 16.68 6.14 15.71
N VAL A 8 15.82 6.37 16.70
CA VAL A 8 15.97 7.47 17.68
C VAL A 8 15.95 6.88 19.08
N LEU A 9 17.03 7.07 19.84
CA LEU A 9 17.17 6.56 21.22
C LEU A 9 16.98 5.02 21.33
N GLY A 10 17.39 4.27 20.30
CA GLY A 10 17.27 2.80 20.26
C GLY A 10 15.85 2.29 19.98
N ARG A 11 14.97 3.13 19.41
CA ARG A 11 13.71 2.71 18.82
C ARG A 11 13.69 3.03 17.33
N ALA A 12 13.40 2.02 16.54
CA ALA A 12 12.92 2.14 15.18
C ALA A 12 11.65 3.03 15.15
N LEU A 13 11.74 4.17 14.46
CA LEU A 13 10.60 5.02 14.14
C LEU A 13 10.41 4.99 12.63
N ASN A 14 9.30 4.41 12.21
CA ASN A 14 8.82 4.51 10.84
C ASN A 14 7.38 5.04 10.86
N PRO A 15 7.13 6.27 10.39
CA PRO A 15 5.81 6.88 10.49
C PRO A 15 4.73 6.06 9.78
N ILE A 16 5.04 5.28 8.74
CA ILE A 16 4.02 4.45 8.07
C ILE A 16 3.65 3.19 8.85
N ALA A 17 4.52 2.73 9.74
CA ALA A 17 4.28 1.56 10.60
C ALA A 17 3.35 1.91 11.78
N GLU A 18 3.34 3.17 12.21
CA GLU A 18 2.44 3.66 13.27
C GLU A 18 1.07 4.09 12.73
N MET A 19 0.96 4.35 11.42
CA MET A 19 -0.29 4.72 10.76
C MET A 19 -1.26 3.54 10.68
N GLY A 20 -2.56 3.83 10.76
CA GLY A 20 -3.58 2.85 10.34
C GLY A 20 -3.64 2.71 8.81
N THR A 21 -4.25 1.63 8.31
CA THR A 21 -4.47 1.42 6.86
C THR A 21 -5.18 2.58 6.18
N ARG A 22 -6.19 3.17 6.84
CA ARG A 22 -6.91 4.33 6.30
C ARG A 22 -6.01 5.57 6.20
N GLU A 23 -5.23 5.85 7.24
CA GLU A 23 -4.32 7.00 7.25
C GLU A 23 -3.23 6.84 6.17
N ARG A 24 -2.72 5.62 5.96
CA ARG A 24 -1.84 5.32 4.83
C ARG A 24 -2.52 5.55 3.48
N ALA A 25 -3.76 5.13 3.31
CA ALA A 25 -4.52 5.36 2.08
C ALA A 25 -4.70 6.86 1.82
N GLU A 26 -5.07 7.63 2.83
CA GLU A 26 -5.22 9.09 2.75
C GLU A 26 -3.87 9.78 2.44
N LEU A 27 -2.76 9.34 3.05
CA LEU A 27 -1.42 9.82 2.74
C LEU A 27 -1.03 9.54 1.28
N ILE A 28 -1.31 8.34 0.77
CA ILE A 28 -1.05 7.98 -0.63
C ILE A 28 -1.88 8.86 -1.56
N LEU A 29 -3.18 9.01 -1.28
CA LEU A 29 -4.11 9.79 -2.09
C LEU A 29 -3.83 11.29 -2.05
N SER A 30 -3.25 11.81 -0.97
CA SER A 30 -2.87 13.23 -0.87
C SER A 30 -1.88 13.70 -1.96
N ARG A 31 -1.23 12.76 -2.65
CA ARG A 31 -0.32 13.03 -3.78
C ARG A 31 -1.02 13.19 -5.12
N PHE A 32 -2.31 12.87 -5.20
CA PHE A 32 -3.11 12.96 -6.42
C PHE A 32 -4.14 14.08 -6.31
N GLU A 33 -4.32 14.82 -7.38
CA GLU A 33 -5.39 15.82 -7.49
C GLU A 33 -6.68 15.13 -7.97
N ASN A 34 -7.84 15.73 -7.65
CA ASN A 34 -9.16 15.25 -8.10
C ASN A 34 -9.48 13.79 -7.73
N VAL A 35 -9.05 13.38 -6.53
CA VAL A 35 -9.44 12.12 -5.89
C VAL A 35 -10.36 12.38 -4.70
N GLY A 36 -11.35 11.52 -4.48
CA GLY A 36 -12.33 11.67 -3.40
C GLY A 36 -13.15 10.42 -3.13
N GLY A 37 -13.99 10.46 -2.10
CA GLY A 37 -14.90 9.34 -1.81
C GLY A 37 -14.18 8.07 -1.32
N LEU A 38 -13.17 8.20 -0.47
CA LEU A 38 -12.47 7.03 0.08
C LEU A 38 -13.39 6.19 0.99
N GLU A 39 -13.77 5.01 0.51
CA GLU A 39 -14.62 4.05 1.20
C GLU A 39 -13.87 2.76 1.52
N ARG A 40 -14.09 2.22 2.73
CA ARG A 40 -13.49 0.94 3.14
C ARG A 40 -14.35 -0.20 2.62
N GLY A 41 -13.75 -1.10 1.85
CA GLY A 41 -14.37 -2.32 1.35
C GLY A 41 -13.98 -3.54 2.20
N SER A 42 -13.41 -4.54 1.53
CA SER A 42 -13.06 -5.83 2.11
C SER A 42 -11.70 -5.83 2.82
N GLU A 43 -11.38 -6.94 3.48
CA GLU A 43 -10.09 -7.18 4.10
C GLU A 43 -9.71 -8.65 3.90
N TYR A 44 -8.43 -8.92 3.68
CA TYR A 44 -7.91 -10.27 3.55
C TYR A 44 -6.46 -10.38 4.05
N SER A 45 -6.05 -11.58 4.43
CA SER A 45 -4.64 -11.87 4.76
C SER A 45 -3.90 -12.46 3.56
N THR A 46 -2.64 -12.10 3.36
CA THR A 46 -1.73 -12.66 2.33
C THR A 46 -0.30 -12.72 2.85
N SER A 47 0.56 -13.51 2.21
CA SER A 47 1.98 -13.56 2.58
C SER A 47 2.77 -12.51 1.80
N VAL A 48 3.69 -11.84 2.47
CA VAL A 48 4.68 -10.92 1.86
C VAL A 48 5.99 -11.17 2.58
N LEU A 49 7.05 -11.55 1.84
CA LEU A 49 8.37 -11.88 2.42
C LEU A 49 8.25 -12.89 3.58
N ASP A 50 7.53 -13.98 3.31
CA ASP A 50 7.23 -15.07 4.26
C ASP A 50 6.47 -14.65 5.54
N THR A 51 5.94 -13.42 5.58
CA THR A 51 5.15 -12.89 6.69
C THR A 51 3.68 -12.75 6.29
N ASP A 52 2.79 -13.37 7.05
CA ASP A 52 1.35 -13.16 6.91
C ASP A 52 0.99 -11.73 7.35
N THR A 53 0.40 -10.96 6.42
CA THR A 53 -0.01 -9.57 6.63
C THR A 53 -1.46 -9.33 6.20
N ALA A 54 -2.15 -8.43 6.89
CA ALA A 54 -3.51 -8.01 6.54
C ALA A 54 -3.47 -6.96 5.43
N VAL A 55 -4.44 -7.04 4.52
CA VAL A 55 -4.64 -6.11 3.40
C VAL A 55 -6.07 -5.63 3.42
N VAL A 56 -6.26 -4.31 3.52
CA VAL A 56 -7.57 -3.67 3.44
C VAL A 56 -7.75 -3.13 2.02
N VAL A 57 -8.91 -3.41 1.45
CA VAL A 57 -9.32 -2.92 0.14
C VAL A 57 -10.20 -1.68 0.34
N TYR A 58 -9.85 -0.59 -0.33
CA TYR A 58 -10.64 0.63 -0.39
C TYR A 58 -11.10 0.90 -1.82
N THR A 59 -12.19 1.66 -1.98
CA THR A 59 -12.57 2.29 -3.24
C THR A 59 -12.38 3.80 -3.14
N VAL A 60 -12.09 4.44 -4.28
CA VAL A 60 -11.95 5.89 -4.39
C VAL A 60 -12.36 6.33 -5.79
N ASP A 61 -13.02 7.48 -5.90
CA ASP A 61 -13.24 8.14 -7.18
C ASP A 61 -11.99 8.92 -7.58
N ALA A 62 -11.54 8.76 -8.82
CA ALA A 62 -10.41 9.50 -9.39
C ALA A 62 -10.74 10.02 -10.78
N GLU A 63 -10.38 11.27 -11.07
CA GLU A 63 -10.41 11.80 -12.43
C GLU A 63 -9.16 11.40 -13.21
N ILE A 64 -9.35 10.91 -14.44
CA ILE A 64 -8.26 10.70 -15.39
C ILE A 64 -7.82 12.07 -15.91
N GLU A 65 -6.61 12.48 -15.54
CA GLU A 65 -6.05 13.79 -15.85
C GLU A 65 -6.18 14.14 -17.35
N GLY A 66 -6.63 15.37 -17.62
CA GLY A 66 -6.76 15.89 -18.97
C GLY A 66 -7.95 15.36 -19.77
N THR A 67 -8.78 14.49 -19.18
CA THR A 67 -9.97 13.92 -19.86
C THR A 67 -11.29 14.36 -19.25
N GLY A 68 -11.31 14.77 -17.98
CA GLY A 68 -12.55 15.04 -17.23
C GLY A 68 -13.40 13.80 -16.95
N VAL A 69 -12.87 12.59 -17.22
CA VAL A 69 -13.55 11.32 -16.99
C VAL A 69 -13.20 10.80 -15.60
N THR A 70 -14.21 10.54 -14.78
CA THR A 70 -14.06 9.90 -13.47
C THR A 70 -14.11 8.37 -13.60
N THR A 71 -13.25 7.69 -12.85
CA THR A 71 -13.23 6.24 -12.69
C THR A 71 -13.08 5.88 -11.22
N GLU A 72 -13.70 4.78 -10.80
CA GLU A 72 -13.49 4.21 -9.46
C GLU A 72 -12.23 3.34 -9.48
N LEU A 73 -11.33 3.57 -8.52
CA LEU A 73 -10.14 2.77 -8.29
C LEU A 73 -10.34 1.87 -7.07
N GLU A 74 -9.85 0.64 -7.16
CA GLU A 74 -9.67 -0.26 -6.04
C GLU A 74 -8.22 -0.12 -5.52
N LEU A 75 -8.08 0.11 -4.22
CA LEU A 75 -6.82 0.33 -3.51
C LEU A 75 -6.60 -0.80 -2.51
N HIS A 76 -5.56 -1.59 -2.70
CA HIS A 76 -5.13 -2.61 -1.74
C HIS A 76 -4.01 -2.04 -0.89
N ILE A 77 -4.23 -1.91 0.41
CA ILE A 77 -3.26 -1.35 1.35
C ILE A 77 -2.98 -2.37 2.45
N GLY A 78 -1.79 -2.95 2.46
CA GLY A 78 -1.40 -3.89 3.51
C GLY A 78 -0.73 -3.27 4.72
N GLU A 79 -0.52 -4.09 5.75
CA GLU A 79 0.36 -3.74 6.86
C GLU A 79 1.82 -3.83 6.40
N PRO A 80 2.69 -2.87 6.80
CA PRO A 80 4.11 -2.92 6.53
C PRO A 80 4.75 -4.18 7.10
N VAL A 81 5.60 -4.84 6.31
CA VAL A 81 6.43 -5.98 6.72
C VAL A 81 7.86 -5.48 6.92
N GLY A 82 8.39 -5.61 8.14
CA GLY A 82 9.78 -5.26 8.42
C GLY A 82 10.73 -6.32 7.87
N VAL A 83 11.76 -5.89 7.14
CA VAL A 83 12.83 -6.74 6.62
C VAL A 83 14.15 -6.01 6.79
N GLU A 84 15.03 -6.56 7.62
CA GLU A 84 16.32 -5.93 7.99
C GLU A 84 16.12 -4.51 8.52
N ASP A 85 16.69 -3.50 7.85
CA ASP A 85 16.59 -2.08 8.19
C ASP A 85 15.50 -1.34 7.40
N ASP A 86 14.67 -2.08 6.65
CA ASP A 86 13.60 -1.54 5.82
C ASP A 86 12.22 -2.03 6.26
N PHE A 87 11.19 -1.30 5.84
CA PHE A 87 9.81 -1.79 5.83
C PHE A 87 9.29 -1.85 4.40
N VAL A 88 8.71 -2.99 4.05
CA VAL A 88 8.02 -3.21 2.79
C VAL A 88 6.53 -2.98 2.99
N LEU A 89 5.99 -1.95 2.32
CA LEU A 89 4.55 -1.70 2.25
C LEU A 89 3.99 -2.35 0.97
N PRO A 90 3.20 -3.43 1.07
CA PRO A 90 2.47 -3.98 -0.06
C PRO A 90 1.28 -3.08 -0.39
N LEU A 91 1.24 -2.59 -1.64
CA LEU A 91 0.18 -1.72 -2.13
C LEU A 91 -0.11 -1.98 -3.61
N ALA A 92 -1.37 -1.81 -4.01
CA ALA A 92 -1.80 -1.84 -5.41
C ALA A 92 -2.99 -0.89 -5.64
N ALA A 93 -3.10 -0.35 -6.85
CA ALA A 93 -4.22 0.48 -7.27
C ALA A 93 -4.58 0.16 -8.73
N TYR A 94 -5.86 -0.08 -9.01
CA TYR A 94 -6.33 -0.36 -10.38
C TYR A 94 -7.81 0.02 -10.55
N PRO A 95 -8.33 0.26 -11.78
CA PRO A 95 -9.74 0.58 -11.95
C PRO A 95 -10.63 -0.59 -11.55
N ALA A 96 -11.63 -0.34 -10.71
CA ALA A 96 -12.51 -1.37 -10.14
C ALA A 96 -13.23 -2.21 -11.21
N ALA A 97 -13.49 -1.61 -12.38
CA ALA A 97 -14.11 -2.28 -13.52
C ALA A 97 -13.34 -3.52 -14.04
N PHE A 98 -12.05 -3.64 -13.73
CA PHE A 98 -11.22 -4.77 -14.21
C PHE A 98 -11.06 -5.90 -13.19
N SER A 99 -11.52 -5.74 -11.93
CA SER A 99 -11.51 -6.73 -10.84
C SER A 99 -10.33 -7.72 -10.88
N ASP A 100 -9.21 -7.37 -10.25
CA ASP A 100 -7.93 -8.09 -10.42
C ASP A 100 -7.30 -8.57 -9.10
N GLY A 101 -8.11 -8.70 -8.05
CA GLY A 101 -7.65 -8.96 -6.68
C GLY A 101 -6.83 -10.23 -6.49
N GLU A 102 -7.10 -11.30 -7.26
CA GLU A 102 -6.31 -12.54 -7.19
C GLU A 102 -4.90 -12.36 -7.78
N ASN A 103 -4.76 -11.59 -8.87
CA ASN A 103 -3.45 -11.30 -9.45
C ASN A 103 -2.68 -10.32 -8.58
N VAL A 104 -3.35 -9.33 -7.99
CA VAL A 104 -2.76 -8.43 -6.98
C VAL A 104 -2.24 -9.22 -5.79
N ARG A 105 -3.03 -10.17 -5.27
CA ARG A 105 -2.60 -11.08 -4.22
C ARG A 105 -1.38 -11.91 -4.63
N ARG A 106 -1.36 -12.44 -5.86
CA ARG A 106 -0.20 -13.19 -6.38
C ARG A 106 1.03 -12.29 -6.50
N MET A 107 0.87 -11.05 -6.94
CA MET A 107 1.94 -10.06 -7.00
C MET A 107 2.50 -9.75 -5.60
N MET A 108 1.64 -9.55 -4.61
CA MET A 108 2.07 -9.33 -3.21
C MET A 108 2.85 -10.53 -2.65
N ASN A 109 2.38 -11.76 -2.92
CA ASN A 109 3.09 -12.99 -2.52
C ASN A 109 4.45 -13.16 -3.22
N GLY A 110 4.64 -12.53 -4.38
CA GLY A 110 5.88 -12.56 -5.15
C GLY A 110 6.82 -11.39 -4.88
N VAL A 111 6.55 -10.58 -3.85
CA VAL A 111 7.46 -9.49 -3.47
C VAL A 111 8.75 -10.08 -2.93
N GLU A 112 9.86 -9.66 -3.52
CA GLU A 112 11.22 -9.93 -3.08
C GLU A 112 11.86 -8.62 -2.60
N HIS A 113 12.84 -8.72 -1.71
CA HIS A 113 13.60 -7.58 -1.20
C HIS A 113 15.09 -7.94 -1.23
N GLU A 114 15.88 -7.12 -1.92
CA GLU A 114 17.33 -7.22 -1.91
C GLU A 114 17.89 -6.23 -0.87
N PRO A 115 18.88 -6.64 -0.06
CA PRO A 115 19.51 -5.76 0.90
C PRO A 115 20.13 -4.56 0.17
N THR A 116 19.99 -3.37 0.76
CA THR A 116 20.74 -2.20 0.27
C THR A 116 22.19 -2.36 0.73
N ASP A 117 23.07 -2.89 -0.14
CA ASP A 117 24.51 -2.95 0.14
C ASP A 117 25.06 -1.52 0.34
N GLU A 118 25.36 -1.15 1.59
CA GLU A 118 26.20 0.02 1.87
C GLU A 118 27.65 -0.31 1.48
N SER A 119 28.10 0.22 0.33
CA SER A 119 29.51 0.19 -0.10
C SER A 119 30.30 1.38 0.42
#